data_AF-N9L5E1-F1
#
_entry.id   AF-N9L5E1-F1
#
_cell.length_a   1.000
_cell.length_b   1.000
_cell.length_c   1.000
_cell.angle_alpha   90.00
_cell.angle_beta   90.00
_cell.angle_gamma   90.00
#
_symmetry.space_group_name_H-M   'P 1'
#
loop_
_entity.id
_entity.type
_entity.pdbx_description
1 polymer ?
#
loop_
_entity_poly.entity_id
_entity_poly.type
_entity_poly.pdbx_seq_one_letter_code
_entity_poly.pdbx_strand_id
1 'polypeptide(L)'
;MRDDQVEKMEKLAEEVADDFIITTCAAINTSIADKQGRGDKGFLYKISKDTAGVLATIERVLAFKNGKIDPISATRETQEAYEKKLAAEAEAKAQKLRERIRAS
;
A
#
# COMPACT_ATOMS: atom_id res chain seq x y z
N MET A 1 -11.98 4.69 -9.54
CA MET A 1 -11.95 3.23 -9.74
C MET A 1 -13.36 2.67 -9.54
N ARG A 2 -13.84 1.89 -10.51
CA ARG A 2 -15.12 1.17 -10.47
C ARG A 2 -14.99 -0.12 -9.65
N ASP A 3 -16.10 -0.68 -9.21
CA ASP A 3 -16.10 -1.87 -8.34
C ASP A 3 -15.51 -3.10 -9.04
N ASP A 4 -15.74 -3.28 -10.35
CA ASP A 4 -15.13 -4.33 -11.16
C ASP A 4 -13.59 -4.24 -11.23
N GLN A 5 -13.06 -3.03 -11.09
CA GLN A 5 -11.62 -2.78 -11.08
C GLN A 5 -11.02 -2.99 -9.69
N VAL A 6 -11.77 -2.68 -8.63
CA VAL A 6 -11.39 -2.97 -7.23
C VAL A 6 -11.21 -4.47 -7.06
N GLU A 7 -12.21 -5.26 -7.45
CA GLU A 7 -12.17 -6.73 -7.31
C GLU A 7 -10.99 -7.35 -8.08
N LYS A 8 -10.71 -6.84 -9.29
CA LYS A 8 -9.53 -7.28 -10.07
C LYS A 8 -8.21 -6.93 -9.38
N MET A 9 -8.13 -5.78 -8.72
CA MET A 9 -6.94 -5.38 -7.98
C MET A 9 -6.75 -6.18 -6.69
N GLU A 10 -7.83 -6.54 -6.00
CA GLU A 10 -7.79 -7.42 -4.83
C GLU A 10 -7.30 -8.82 -5.22
N LYS A 11 -7.84 -9.40 -6.29
CA LYS A 11 -7.36 -10.68 -6.85
C LYS A 11 -5.89 -10.62 -7.26
N LEU A 12 -5.47 -9.53 -7.94
CA LEU A 12 -4.08 -9.33 -8.29
C LEU A 12 -3.18 -9.23 -7.05
N ALA A 13 -3.64 -8.60 -5.96
CA ALA A 13 -2.90 -8.54 -4.71
C ALA A 13 -2.68 -9.94 -4.11
N GLU A 14 -3.70 -10.79 -4.14
CA GLU A 14 -3.62 -12.19 -3.69
C GLU A 14 -2.62 -12.99 -4.53
N GLU A 15 -2.71 -12.91 -5.86
CA GLU A 15 -1.77 -13.62 -6.77
C GLU A 15 -0.32 -13.18 -6.56
N VAL A 16 -0.08 -11.86 -6.43
CA VAL A 16 1.25 -11.31 -6.19
C VAL A 16 1.76 -11.71 -4.79
N ALA A 17 0.88 -11.82 -3.79
CA ALA A 17 1.26 -12.29 -2.46
C ALA A 17 1.65 -13.78 -2.46
N ASP A 18 0.93 -14.62 -3.20
CA ASP A 18 1.26 -16.04 -3.36
C ASP A 18 2.63 -16.21 -4.05
N ASP A 19 2.87 -15.49 -5.15
CA ASP A 19 4.16 -15.49 -5.86
C ASP A 19 5.30 -15.03 -4.96
N PHE A 20 5.06 -14.00 -4.13
CA PHE A 20 6.02 -13.53 -3.14
C PHE A 20 6.38 -14.62 -2.13
N ILE A 21 5.38 -15.33 -1.59
CA ILE A 21 5.58 -16.39 -0.60
C ILE A 21 6.38 -17.54 -1.23
N ILE A 22 5.94 -18.03 -2.40
CA ILE A 22 6.58 -19.15 -3.10
C ILE A 22 8.05 -18.83 -3.40
N THR A 23 8.31 -17.66 -3.98
CA THR A 23 9.66 -17.23 -4.34
C THR A 23 10.55 -17.09 -3.11
N THR A 24 10.02 -16.53 -2.03
CA THR A 24 10.77 -16.34 -0.78
C THR A 24 11.09 -17.68 -0.12
N CYS A 25 10.15 -18.62 -0.10
CA CYS A 25 10.38 -19.98 0.37
C CYS A 25 11.46 -20.68 -0.47
N ALA A 26 11.42 -20.55 -1.80
CA ALA A 26 12.46 -21.09 -2.68
C ALA A 26 13.84 -20.48 -2.37
N ALA A 27 13.91 -19.16 -2.17
CA ALA A 27 15.15 -18.47 -1.79
C ALA A 27 15.71 -19.00 -0.47
N ILE A 28 14.86 -19.15 0.56
CA ILE A 28 15.26 -19.68 1.88
C ILE A 28 15.88 -21.07 1.73
N ASN A 29 15.23 -21.93 0.94
CA ASN A 29 15.65 -23.32 0.72
C ASN A 29 16.83 -23.46 -0.25
N THR A 30 17.23 -22.39 -0.95
CA THR A 30 18.37 -22.42 -1.85
C THR A 30 19.69 -22.39 -1.07
N SER A 31 20.58 -23.32 -1.40
CA SER A 31 21.92 -23.45 -0.79
C SER A 31 22.83 -22.29 -1.20
N ILE A 32 23.78 -21.95 -0.33
CA ILE A 32 24.82 -20.93 -0.58
C ILE A 32 26.24 -21.49 -0.47
N ALA A 33 26.37 -22.81 -0.52
CA ALA A 33 27.63 -23.52 -0.36
C ALA A 33 28.63 -23.19 -1.47
N ASP A 34 28.13 -22.95 -2.68
CA ASP A 34 28.94 -22.60 -3.85
C ASP A 34 28.50 -21.27 -4.50
N LYS A 35 29.25 -20.86 -5.52
CA LYS A 35 29.00 -19.61 -6.25
C LYS A 35 27.67 -19.62 -6.99
N GLN A 36 27.25 -20.77 -7.53
CA GLN A 36 26.01 -20.88 -8.28
C GLN A 36 24.82 -20.71 -7.35
N GLY A 37 24.77 -21.46 -6.25
CA GLY A 37 23.71 -21.37 -5.25
C GLY A 37 23.60 -19.98 -4.61
N ARG A 38 24.73 -19.28 -4.39
CA ARG A 38 24.72 -17.87 -3.98
C ARG A 38 24.08 -16.96 -5.03
N GLY A 39 24.38 -17.18 -6.30
CA GLY A 39 23.77 -16.46 -7.42
C GLY A 39 22.27 -16.70 -7.50
N ASP A 40 21.85 -17.95 -7.46
CA ASP A 40 20.44 -18.36 -7.52
C ASP A 40 19.64 -17.80 -6.35
N LYS A 41 20.18 -17.90 -5.12
CA LYS A 41 19.54 -17.31 -3.92
C LYS A 41 19.43 -15.80 -4.03
N GLY A 42 20.48 -15.13 -4.50
CA GLY A 42 20.47 -13.68 -4.72
C GLY A 42 19.42 -13.25 -5.76
N PHE A 43 19.28 -14.01 -6.83
CA PHE A 43 18.28 -13.78 -7.87
C PHE A 43 16.85 -13.94 -7.33
N LEU A 44 16.57 -15.03 -6.60
CA LEU A 44 15.26 -15.25 -5.99
C LEU A 44 14.90 -14.16 -4.97
N TYR A 45 15.83 -13.73 -4.12
CA TYR A 45 15.57 -12.61 -3.21
C TYR A 45 15.30 -11.30 -3.93
N LYS A 46 15.93 -11.06 -5.08
CA LYS A 46 15.62 -9.88 -5.90
C LYS A 46 14.18 -9.93 -6.40
N ILE A 47 13.74 -11.07 -6.93
CA ILE A 47 12.34 -11.27 -7.35
C ILE A 47 11.41 -11.00 -6.16
N SER A 48 11.62 -11.65 -5.01
CA SER A 48 10.79 -11.42 -3.81
C SER A 48 10.71 -9.94 -3.43
N LYS A 49 11.83 -9.21 -3.49
CA LYS A 49 11.86 -7.77 -3.18
C LYS A 49 11.04 -6.97 -4.18
N ASP A 50 11.17 -7.26 -5.47
CA ASP A 50 10.44 -6.57 -6.54
C ASP A 50 8.92 -6.85 -6.40
N THR A 51 8.53 -8.11 -6.14
CA THR A 51 7.14 -8.51 -5.88
C THR A 51 6.55 -7.81 -4.65
N ALA A 52 7.33 -7.67 -3.56
CA ALA A 52 6.89 -6.92 -2.38
C ALA A 52 6.62 -5.44 -2.68
N GLY A 53 7.42 -4.82 -3.56
CA GLY A 53 7.20 -3.45 -4.02
C GLY A 53 5.90 -3.28 -4.82
N VAL A 54 5.58 -4.25 -5.67
CA VAL A 54 4.32 -4.30 -6.42
C VAL A 54 3.14 -4.45 -5.46
N LEU A 55 3.19 -5.41 -4.54
CA LEU A 55 2.14 -5.63 -3.54
C LEU A 55 1.85 -4.36 -2.73
N ALA A 56 2.89 -3.71 -2.20
CA ALA A 56 2.75 -2.47 -1.44
C ALA A 56 2.11 -1.34 -2.26
N THR A 57 2.35 -1.32 -3.58
CA THR A 57 1.74 -0.33 -4.48
C THR A 57 0.26 -0.62 -4.69
N ILE A 58 -0.11 -1.89 -4.90
CA ILE A 58 -1.51 -2.32 -5.06
C ILE A 58 -2.31 -1.99 -3.79
N GLU A 59 -1.80 -2.37 -2.62
CA GLU A 59 -2.43 -2.07 -1.33
C GLU A 59 -2.61 -0.57 -1.12
N ARG A 60 -1.62 0.24 -1.49
CA ARG A 60 -1.70 1.70 -1.40
C ARG A 60 -2.82 2.26 -2.28
N VAL A 61 -2.97 1.77 -3.52
CA VAL A 61 -4.05 2.21 -4.43
C VAL A 61 -5.41 1.80 -3.90
N LEU A 62 -5.56 0.58 -3.37
CA LEU A 62 -6.78 0.13 -2.72
C LEU A 62 -7.11 0.97 -1.47
N ALA A 63 -6.10 1.31 -0.66
CA ALA A 63 -6.25 2.17 0.50
C ALA A 63 -6.71 3.59 0.12
N PHE A 64 -6.20 4.16 -0.97
CA PHE A 64 -6.66 5.45 -1.50
C PHE A 64 -8.12 5.40 -1.93
N LYS A 65 -8.52 4.36 -2.66
CA LYS A 65 -9.91 4.20 -3.11
C LYS A 65 -10.88 3.99 -1.95
N ASN A 66 -10.45 3.27 -0.92
CA ASN A 66 -11.25 3.00 0.27
C ASN A 66 -11.21 4.14 1.30
N GLY A 67 -10.51 5.24 1.01
CA GLY A 67 -10.41 6.40 1.89
C GLY A 67 -9.66 6.13 3.21
N LYS A 68 -8.87 5.06 3.28
CA LYS A 68 -8.07 4.71 4.46
C LYS A 68 -6.81 5.59 4.58
N ILE A 69 -6.27 6.01 3.45
CA ILE A 69 -5.10 6.87 3.34
C ILE A 69 -5.41 7.90 2.25
N ASP A 70 -5.07 9.17 2.46
CA ASP A 70 -5.23 10.17 1.41
C ASP A 70 -4.14 10.02 0.33
N PRO A 71 -4.46 10.26 -0.96
CA PRO A 71 -3.47 10.24 -2.02
C PRO A 71 -2.34 11.23 -1.71
N ILE A 72 -1.08 10.77 -1.79
CA ILE A 72 0.06 11.68 -1.68
C ILE A 72 -0.02 12.66 -2.86
N SER A 73 -0.23 13.94 -2.54
CA SER A 73 -0.37 15.00 -3.52
C SER A 73 0.93 15.18 -4.29
N ALA A 74 0.95 14.77 -5.56
CA ALA A 74 2.12 14.92 -6.42
C ALA A 74 2.21 16.31 -7.09
N THR A 75 1.16 17.14 -7.00
CA THR A 75 1.12 18.48 -7.60
C THR A 75 0.71 19.53 -6.58
N ARG A 76 1.14 20.78 -6.77
CA ARG A 76 0.81 21.88 -5.84
C ARG A 76 -0.70 22.09 -5.69
N GLU A 77 -1.44 22.00 -6.79
CA GLU A 77 -2.91 22.10 -6.76
C GLU A 77 -3.58 20.97 -5.98
N THR A 78 -3.07 19.73 -6.09
CA THR A 78 -3.60 18.61 -5.29
C THR A 78 -3.22 18.72 -3.82
N GLN A 79 -2.10 19.36 -3.52
CA GLN A 79 -1.61 19.62 -2.17
C GLN A 79 -2.45 20.71 -1.48
N GLU A 80 -2.71 21.82 -2.19
CA GLU A 80 -3.58 22.91 -1.73
C GLU A 80 -5.04 22.43 -1.52
N ALA A 81 -5.56 21.57 -2.42
CA ALA A 81 -6.88 20.96 -2.25
C ALA A 81 -6.93 20.01 -1.03
N TYR A 82 -5.86 19.25 -0.80
CA TYR A 82 -5.73 18.36 0.34
C TYR A 82 -5.66 19.12 1.67
N GLU A 83 -4.85 20.18 1.75
CA GLU A 83 -4.76 21.05 2.93
C GLU A 83 -6.11 21.71 3.26
N LYS A 84 -6.85 22.15 2.25
CA LYS A 84 -8.21 22.69 2.43
C LYS A 84 -9.17 21.65 3.00
N LYS A 85 -9.12 20.41 2.51
CA LYS A 85 -9.93 19.29 3.04
C LYS A 85 -9.57 19.00 4.49
N LEU A 86 -8.27 18.97 4.82
CA LEU A 86 -7.79 18.71 6.17
C LEU A 86 -8.24 19.80 7.16
N ALA A 87 -8.17 21.08 6.74
CA ALA A 87 -8.65 22.21 7.53
C ALA A 87 -10.16 22.12 7.77
N ALA A 88 -10.95 21.80 6.74
CA ALA A 88 -12.41 21.64 6.87
C ALA A 88 -12.78 20.48 7.81
N GLU A 89 -12.08 19.35 7.74
CA GLU A 89 -12.29 18.23 8.66
C GLU A 89 -11.89 18.56 10.10
N ALA A 90 -10.79 19.31 10.28
CA ALA A 90 -10.36 19.78 11.59
C ALA A 90 -11.37 20.74 12.21
N GLU A 91 -11.90 21.69 11.42
CA GLU A 91 -12.97 22.60 11.86
C GLU A 91 -14.24 21.84 12.23
N ALA A 92 -14.68 20.88 11.40
CA ALA A 92 -15.85 20.06 11.71
C ALA A 92 -15.68 19.23 12.99
N LYS A 93 -14.49 18.67 13.23
CA LYS A 93 -14.17 17.95 14.48
C LYS A 93 -14.12 18.90 15.67
N ALA A 94 -13.53 20.09 15.53
CA ALA A 94 -13.48 21.10 16.58
C ALA A 94 -14.87 21.62 16.94
N GLN A 95 -15.76 21.78 15.95
CA GLN A 95 -17.13 22.23 16.15
C GLN A 95 -17.96 21.16 16.89
N LYS A 96 -17.86 19.89 16.47
CA LYS A 96 -18.44 18.75 17.19
C LYS A 96 -17.92 18.63 18.63
N LEU A 97 -16.65 18.95 18.87
CA LEU A 97 -16.06 18.96 20.21
C LEU A 97 -16.60 20.12 21.05
N ARG A 98 -16.71 21.32 20.48
CA ARG A 98 -17.30 22.50 21.15
C ARG A 98 -18.76 22.27 21.50
N GLU A 99 -19.54 21.66 20.61
CA GLU A 99 -20.93 21.26 20.86
C GLU A 99 -21.02 20.26 22.02
N ARG A 100 -20.12 19.27 22.06
CA ARG A 100 -20.01 18.31 23.18
C ARG A 100 -19.65 18.98 24.50
N ILE A 101 -18.73 19.94 24.49
CA ILE A 101 -18.34 20.70 25.70
C ILE A 101 -19.47 21.63 26.16
N ARG A 102 -20.25 22.21 25.25
CA ARG A 102 -21.42 23.06 25.59
C ARG A 102 -22.63 22.27 26.07
N ALA A 103 -22.75 21.00 25.69
CA ALA A 103 -23.85 20.12 26.09
C ALA A 103 -23.56 19.36 27.40
N SER A 104 -22.42 19.60 28.04
CA SER A 104 -21.96 19.00 29.29
C SER A 104 -21.81 20.05 30.38
#